data_AF-A0A2V6UH66-F1
#
_entry.id   AF-A0A2V6UH66-F1
#
_cell.length_a   1.000
_cell.length_b   1.000
_cell.length_c   1.000
_cell.angle_alpha   90.00
_cell.angle_beta   90.00
_cell.angle_gamma   90.00
#
_symmetry.space_group_name_H-M   'P 1'
#
loop_
_entity.id
_entity.type
_entity.pdbx_description
1 polymer ?
#
loop_
_entity_poly.entity_id
_entity_poly.type
_entity_poly.pdbx_seq_one_letter_code
_entity_poly.pdbx_strand_id
1 'polypeptide(L)'
;MAKQLKFHEDARAALLRGVNLTTAAVKATLGPKGRNVVIDKKFGSPTITKDGVTVAKEIELRNAFENMGAQMLKEVASKTSDVAGDGTTTATVLAQAILKEGLKNVTAGADPMALKRGIDKAVESAVA
;
A
#
# COMPACT_ATOMS: atom_id res chain seq x y z
N MET A 1 18.69 18.23 9.58
CA MET A 1 18.57 17.04 10.45
C MET A 1 19.46 15.93 9.92
N ALA A 2 20.09 15.16 10.81
CA ALA A 2 20.89 13.99 10.44
C ALA A 2 19.98 12.86 9.90
N LYS A 3 20.53 11.99 9.03
CA LYS A 3 19.81 10.85 8.48
C LYS A 3 19.69 9.74 9.52
N GLN A 4 18.52 9.11 9.60
CA GLN A 4 18.31 7.91 10.41
C GLN A 4 18.42 6.67 9.54
N LEU A 5 19.10 5.64 10.04
CA LEU A 5 19.28 4.37 9.36
C LEU A 5 18.57 3.26 10.14
N LYS A 6 17.77 2.46 9.44
CA LYS A 6 17.14 1.23 9.95
C LYS A 6 17.47 0.09 9.01
N PHE A 7 17.63 -1.11 9.57
CA PHE A 7 18.05 -2.29 8.82
C PHE A 7 17.14 -3.47 9.12
N HIS A 8 17.26 -4.51 8.28
CA HIS A 8 16.64 -5.82 8.48
C HIS A 8 15.15 -5.76 8.87
N GLU A 9 14.79 -6.47 9.93
CA GLU A 9 13.41 -6.64 10.38
C GLU A 9 12.78 -5.33 10.85
N ASP A 10 13.53 -4.48 11.56
CA ASP A 10 13.04 -3.19 12.05
C ASP A 10 12.60 -2.27 10.91
N ALA A 11 13.38 -2.25 9.82
CA ALA A 11 13.02 -1.50 8.62
C ALA A 11 11.76 -2.09 7.96
N ARG A 12 11.75 -3.40 7.74
CA ARG A 12 10.63 -4.10 7.06
C ARG A 12 9.33 -4.00 7.85
N ALA A 13 9.38 -4.12 9.17
CA ALA A 13 8.23 -3.99 10.05
C ALA A 13 7.66 -2.57 10.05
N ALA A 14 8.52 -1.55 10.03
CA ALA A 14 8.06 -0.15 9.91
C ALA A 14 7.39 0.11 8.56
N LEU A 15 7.98 -0.36 7.46
CA LEU A 15 7.36 -0.25 6.13
C LEU A 15 5.99 -0.94 6.08
N LEU A 16 5.90 -2.17 6.61
CA LEU A 16 4.66 -2.95 6.62
C LEU A 16 3.56 -2.27 7.47
N ARG A 17 3.92 -1.65 8.60
CA ARG A 17 2.95 -0.86 9.40
C ARG A 17 2.38 0.29 8.59
N GLY A 18 3.24 1.02 7.87
CA GLY A 18 2.82 2.08 6.97
C GLY A 18 1.84 1.61 5.89
N VAL A 19 2.21 0.54 5.18
CA VAL A 19 1.37 -0.10 4.16
C VAL A 19 0.01 -0.52 4.75
N ASN A 20 0.01 -1.17 5.91
CA ASN A 20 -1.22 -1.64 6.56
C ASN A 20 -2.17 -0.49 6.95
N LEU A 21 -1.64 0.61 7.47
CA LEU A 21 -2.45 1.79 7.81
C LEU A 21 -3.12 2.38 6.57
N THR A 22 -2.35 2.53 5.48
CA THR A 22 -2.87 3.03 4.21
C THR A 22 -3.91 2.09 3.59
N THR A 23 -3.62 0.80 3.52
CA THR A 23 -4.57 -0.19 2.99
C THR A 23 -5.84 -0.27 3.83
N ALA A 24 -5.76 -0.11 5.15
CA ALA A 24 -6.94 -0.17 6.01
C ALA A 24 -7.97 0.91 5.68
N ALA A 25 -7.51 2.13 5.35
CA ALA A 25 -8.38 3.21 4.92
C ALA A 25 -8.93 2.98 3.49
N VAL A 26 -8.06 2.60 2.55
CA VAL A 26 -8.43 2.43 1.13
C VAL A 26 -9.37 1.23 0.93
N LYS A 27 -9.11 0.09 1.58
CA LYS A 27 -9.93 -1.12 1.40
C LYS A 27 -11.38 -0.94 1.87
N ALA A 28 -11.65 0.03 2.74
CA ALA A 28 -13.00 0.31 3.23
C ALA A 28 -13.93 0.76 2.09
N THR A 29 -13.37 1.29 1.00
CA THR A 29 -14.13 1.78 -0.15
C THR A 29 -14.34 0.73 -1.24
N LEU A 30 -13.78 -0.48 -1.09
CA LEU A 30 -13.81 -1.52 -2.12
C LEU A 30 -15.22 -2.07 -2.36
N GLY A 31 -15.60 -2.17 -3.64
CA GLY A 31 -16.78 -2.89 -4.11
C GLY A 31 -18.11 -2.12 -3.98
N PRO A 32 -19.24 -2.74 -4.37
CA PRO A 32 -20.55 -2.08 -4.43
C PRO A 32 -21.08 -1.68 -3.05
N LYS A 33 -20.60 -2.33 -1.98
CA LYS A 33 -20.90 -2.02 -0.58
C LYS A 33 -19.77 -1.25 0.11
N GLY A 34 -18.86 -0.65 -0.66
CA GLY A 34 -17.81 0.22 -0.14
C GLY A 34 -18.38 1.34 0.71
N ARG A 35 -17.74 1.59 1.85
CA ARG A 35 -18.09 2.66 2.79
C ARG A 35 -17.39 3.95 2.39
N ASN A 36 -17.97 5.06 2.82
CA ASN A 36 -17.36 6.37 2.61
C ASN A 36 -16.18 6.56 3.56
N VAL A 37 -15.16 7.25 3.05
CA VAL A 37 -14.08 7.84 3.84
C VAL A 37 -14.32 9.34 3.91
N VAL A 38 -14.18 9.90 5.11
CA VAL A 38 -14.30 11.33 5.36
C VAL A 38 -12.88 11.89 5.50
N ILE A 39 -12.58 12.90 4.70
CA ILE A 39 -11.26 13.53 4.61
C ILE A 39 -11.42 14.98 5.03
N ASP A 40 -10.64 15.38 6.04
CA ASP A 40 -10.62 16.76 6.51
C ASP A 40 -10.06 17.71 5.46
N LYS A 41 -10.55 18.96 5.46
CA LYS A 41 -10.06 20.03 4.60
C LYS A 41 -9.73 21.23 5.48
N LYS A 42 -8.57 21.86 5.22
CA LYS A 42 -8.11 23.05 5.97
C LYS A 42 -9.11 24.20 5.96
N PHE A 43 -9.96 24.27 4.94
CA PHE A 43 -11.03 25.26 4.81
C PHE A 43 -12.27 24.62 4.19
N GLY A 44 -13.45 25.04 4.63
CA GLY A 44 -14.74 24.56 4.11
C GLY A 44 -15.21 23.24 4.72
N SER A 45 -16.05 22.51 3.99
CA SER A 45 -16.60 21.22 4.42
C SER A 45 -15.66 20.05 4.10
N PRO A 46 -15.71 18.96 4.89
CA PRO A 46 -14.91 17.77 4.62
C PRO A 46 -15.31 17.10 3.31
N THR A 47 -14.38 16.35 2.73
CA THR A 47 -14.64 15.55 1.52
C THR A 47 -15.11 14.16 1.92
N ILE A 48 -16.24 13.74 1.36
CA ILE A 48 -16.78 12.38 1.54
C ILE A 48 -16.57 11.65 0.22
N THR A 49 -15.79 10.57 0.23
CA THR A 49 -15.44 9.85 -1.00
C THR A 49 -15.43 8.34 -0.82
N LYS A 50 -15.64 7.62 -1.92
CA LYS A 50 -15.37 6.18 -2.07
C LYS A 50 -14.21 5.89 -3.04
N ASP A 51 -13.57 6.94 -3.56
CA ASP A 51 -12.44 6.76 -4.45
C ASP A 51 -11.17 6.44 -3.65
N GLY A 52 -10.66 5.23 -3.83
CA GLY A 52 -9.45 4.74 -3.18
C GLY A 52 -8.20 5.54 -3.52
N VAL A 53 -8.12 6.14 -4.72
CA VAL A 53 -6.97 6.98 -5.11
C VAL A 53 -6.96 8.27 -4.32
N THR A 54 -8.12 8.94 -4.24
CA THR A 54 -8.28 10.14 -3.42
C THR A 54 -7.94 9.86 -1.97
N VAL A 55 -8.42 8.74 -1.40
CA VAL A 55 -8.09 8.35 -0.03
C VAL A 55 -6.58 8.12 0.14
N ALA A 56 -5.96 7.35 -0.75
CA ALA A 56 -4.52 7.06 -0.66
C ALA A 56 -3.64 8.31 -0.77
N LYS A 57 -4.08 9.31 -1.56
CA LYS A 57 -3.32 10.56 -1.78
C LYS A 57 -3.19 11.41 -0.52
N GLU A 58 -4.20 11.37 0.35
CA GLU A 58 -4.33 12.17 1.57
C GLU A 58 -3.65 11.52 2.80
N ILE A 59 -3.12 10.30 2.65
CA ILE A 59 -2.46 9.60 3.75
C ILE A 59 -0.99 10.02 3.84
N GLU A 60 -0.68 10.69 4.94
CA GLU A 60 0.68 11.04 5.36
C GLU A 60 0.87 10.64 6.82
N LEU A 61 1.89 9.83 7.09
CA LEU A 61 2.15 9.30 8.42
C LEU A 61 3.26 10.10 9.12
N ARG A 62 3.09 10.34 10.42
CA ARG A 62 4.07 11.09 11.22
C ARG A 62 5.43 10.39 11.31
N ASN A 63 5.43 9.06 11.38
CA ASN A 63 6.67 8.29 11.41
C ASN A 63 7.24 8.20 9.99
N ALA A 64 8.46 8.68 9.79
CA ALA A 64 9.07 8.74 8.46
C ALA A 64 9.21 7.36 7.79
N PHE A 65 9.53 6.29 8.54
CA PHE A 65 9.67 4.96 7.97
C PHE A 65 8.32 4.34 7.61
N GLU A 66 7.30 4.53 8.45
CA GLU A 66 5.94 4.11 8.11
C GLU A 66 5.42 4.91 6.91
N ASN A 67 5.69 6.21 6.86
CA ASN A 67 5.29 7.05 5.74
C ASN A 67 5.94 6.59 4.43
N MET A 68 7.21 6.15 4.43
CA MET A 68 7.82 5.54 3.25
C MET A 68 7.02 4.34 2.75
N GLY A 69 6.56 3.46 3.66
CA GLY A 69 5.64 2.36 3.34
C GLY A 69 4.33 2.84 2.69
N ALA A 70 3.72 3.87 3.27
CA ALA A 70 2.50 4.47 2.74
C ALA A 70 2.70 5.07 1.33
N GLN A 71 3.80 5.79 1.11
CA GLN A 71 4.10 6.42 -0.18
C GLN A 71 4.37 5.38 -1.28
N MET A 72 5.07 4.27 -0.97
CA MET A 72 5.27 3.17 -1.93
C MET A 72 3.94 2.55 -2.37
N LEU A 73 2.99 2.39 -1.45
CA LEU A 73 1.66 1.86 -1.77
C LEU A 73 0.82 2.85 -2.60
N LYS A 74 0.95 4.15 -2.31
CA LYS A 74 0.33 5.22 -3.10
C LYS A 74 0.80 5.22 -4.56
N GLU A 75 2.07 4.89 -4.80
CA GLU A 75 2.62 4.74 -6.16
C GLU A 75 1.94 3.61 -6.93
N VAL A 76 1.71 2.45 -6.30
CA VAL A 76 0.96 1.34 -6.89
C VAL A 76 -0.45 1.78 -7.30
N ALA A 77 -1.15 2.47 -6.40
CA ALA A 77 -2.50 2.95 -6.67
C ALA A 77 -2.52 4.00 -7.81
N SER A 78 -1.61 4.98 -7.77
CA SER A 78 -1.52 6.03 -8.79
C SER A 78 -1.22 5.44 -10.16
N LYS A 79 -0.22 4.55 -10.25
CA LYS A 79 0.17 3.97 -11.54
C LYS A 79 -0.94 3.12 -12.15
N THR A 80 -1.68 2.40 -11.31
CA THR A 80 -2.86 1.64 -11.76
C THR A 80 -3.93 2.59 -12.32
N SER A 81 -4.19 3.71 -11.63
CA SER A 81 -5.11 4.75 -12.12
C SER A 81 -4.67 5.32 -13.47
N ASP A 82 -3.38 5.60 -13.64
CA ASP A 82 -2.85 6.22 -14.86
C ASP A 82 -2.96 5.29 -16.08
N VAL A 83 -2.81 3.97 -15.86
CA VAL A 83 -2.85 2.97 -16.94
C VAL A 83 -4.28 2.52 -17.25
N ALA A 84 -5.08 2.27 -16.23
CA ALA A 84 -6.39 1.62 -16.39
C ALA A 84 -7.59 2.52 -16.05
N GLY A 85 -7.40 3.61 -15.32
CA GLY A 85 -8.49 4.49 -14.85
C GLY A 85 -9.36 3.90 -13.73
N ASP A 86 -9.15 2.64 -13.34
CA ASP A 86 -9.88 1.90 -12.30
C ASP A 86 -8.97 0.84 -11.65
N GLY A 87 -9.45 0.14 -10.61
CA GLY A 87 -8.77 -1.01 -10.00
C GLY A 87 -7.74 -0.63 -8.93
N THR A 88 -7.64 0.65 -8.57
CA THR A 88 -6.64 1.17 -7.62
C THR A 88 -6.77 0.58 -6.22
N THR A 89 -8.01 0.39 -5.76
CA THR A 89 -8.31 -0.25 -4.48
C THR A 89 -7.91 -1.74 -4.52
N THR A 90 -8.19 -2.43 -5.63
CA THR A 90 -7.79 -3.83 -5.84
C THR A 90 -6.26 -3.96 -5.84
N ALA A 91 -5.55 -3.12 -6.59
CA ALA A 91 -4.09 -3.11 -6.63
C ALA A 91 -3.48 -2.86 -5.24
N THR A 92 -4.06 -1.95 -4.47
CA THR A 92 -3.64 -1.64 -3.10
C THR A 92 -3.78 -2.85 -2.16
N VAL A 93 -4.90 -3.57 -2.25
CA VAL A 93 -5.17 -4.77 -1.44
C VAL A 93 -4.23 -5.93 -1.83
N LEU A 94 -4.02 -6.14 -3.14
CA LEU A 94 -3.11 -7.18 -3.63
C LEU A 94 -1.66 -6.89 -3.21
N ALA A 95 -1.19 -5.65 -3.36
CA ALA A 95 0.16 -5.26 -2.95
C ALA A 95 0.40 -5.49 -1.45
N GLN A 96 -0.58 -5.15 -0.61
CA GLN A 96 -0.52 -5.39 0.83
C GLN A 96 -0.45 -6.89 1.16
N ALA A 97 -1.27 -7.73 0.49
CA ALA A 97 -1.28 -9.17 0.71
C ALA A 97 0.06 -9.82 0.32
N ILE A 98 0.57 -9.49 -0.88
CA ILE A 98 1.85 -10.01 -1.38
C ILE A 98 3.00 -9.58 -0.47
N LEU A 99 3.05 -8.31 -0.07
CA LEU A 99 4.11 -7.80 0.80
C LEU A 99 4.08 -8.49 2.16
N LYS A 100 2.89 -8.63 2.78
CA LYS A 100 2.74 -9.24 4.10
C LYS A 100 3.24 -10.69 4.11
N GLU A 101 2.77 -11.51 3.18
CA GLU A 101 3.17 -12.92 3.11
C GLU A 101 4.62 -13.07 2.64
N GLY A 102 5.10 -12.22 1.73
CA GLY A 102 6.50 -12.18 1.32
C GLY A 102 7.43 -11.89 2.50
N LEU A 103 7.13 -10.86 3.31
CA LEU A 103 7.91 -10.51 4.49
C LEU A 103 7.92 -11.62 5.54
N LYS A 104 6.78 -12.31 5.75
CA LYS A 104 6.70 -13.47 6.63
C LYS A 104 7.67 -14.58 6.22
N ASN A 105 7.75 -14.88 4.92
CA ASN A 105 8.68 -15.88 4.40
C ASN A 105 10.15 -15.43 4.48
N VAL A 106 10.42 -14.14 4.24
CA VAL A 106 11.77 -13.57 4.43
C VAL A 106 12.20 -13.68 5.90
N THR A 107 11.32 -13.39 6.85
CA THR A 107 11.62 -13.57 8.28
C THR A 107 11.86 -15.05 8.63
N ALA A 108 11.19 -15.98 7.95
CA ALA A 108 11.43 -17.42 8.08
C ALA A 108 12.75 -17.90 7.41
N GLY A 109 13.53 -17.01 6.80
CA GLY A 109 14.84 -17.30 6.22
C GLY A 109 14.84 -17.59 4.71
N ALA A 110 13.71 -17.41 4.03
CA ALA A 110 13.67 -17.56 2.57
C ALA A 110 14.45 -16.44 1.86
N ASP A 111 15.11 -16.76 0.75
CA ASP A 111 15.80 -15.79 -0.11
C ASP A 111 14.78 -14.81 -0.74
N PRO A 112 14.85 -13.50 -0.42
CA PRO A 112 13.95 -12.49 -1.00
C PRO A 112 14.00 -12.44 -2.52
N MET A 113 15.17 -12.72 -3.13
CA MET A 113 15.32 -12.69 -4.58
C MET A 113 14.65 -13.88 -5.24
N ALA A 114 14.72 -15.07 -4.63
CA ALA A 114 13.97 -16.25 -5.07
C ALA A 114 12.46 -16.03 -4.93
N LEU A 115 11.99 -15.46 -3.82
CA LEU A 115 10.58 -15.13 -3.63
C LEU A 115 10.09 -14.17 -4.70
N LYS A 116 10.83 -13.09 -4.98
CA LYS A 116 10.48 -12.15 -6.05
C LYS A 116 10.36 -12.85 -7.41
N ARG A 117 11.35 -13.66 -7.80
CA ARG A 117 11.30 -14.41 -9.07
C ARG A 117 10.09 -15.33 -9.15
N GLY A 118 9.71 -15.97 -8.04
CA GLY A 118 8.53 -16.81 -7.96
C GLY A 118 7.23 -16.03 -8.15
N ILE A 119 7.12 -14.87 -7.49
CA ILE A 119 5.98 -13.95 -7.63
C ILE A 119 5.85 -13.47 -9.08
N ASP A 120 6.95 -13.04 -9.69
CA ASP A 120 6.94 -12.54 -11.08
C ASP A 120 6.42 -13.61 -12.05
N LYS A 121 6.91 -14.85 -11.96
CA LYS A 121 6.45 -15.99 -12.78
C LYS A 121 4.97 -16.33 -12.55
N ALA A 122 4.52 -16.27 -11.30
CA ALA A 122 3.12 -16.53 -10.97
C ALA A 122 2.20 -15.45 -11.54
N VAL A 123 2.62 -14.18 -11.48
CA VAL A 123 1.90 -13.05 -12.08
C VAL A 123 1.83 -13.23 -13.59
N GLU A 124 2.95 -13.52 -14.26
CA GLU A 124 2.98 -13.79 -15.72
C GLU A 124 1.99 -14.89 -16.11
N SER A 125 1.99 -16.00 -15.35
CA SER A 125 1.08 -17.13 -15.62
C SER A 125 -0.39 -16.80 -15.36
N ALA A 126 -0.69 -15.88 -14.44
CA ALA A 126 -2.05 -15.50 -14.09
C ALA A 126 -2.68 -14.48 -15.07
N VAL A 127 -1.84 -13.76 -15.83
CA VAL A 127 -2.28 -12.73 -16.80
C VAL A 127 -2.09 -13.14 -18.26
N ALA A 128 -1.42 -14.27 -18.52
CA ALA A 128 -1.32 -14.91 -19.83
C ALA A 128 -2.65 -15.55 -20.23
#